data_AF-A0A948CNE2-F1
#
_entry.id   AF-A0A948CNE2-F1
#
_cell.length_a   1.000
_cell.length_b   1.000
_cell.length_c   1.000
_cell.angle_alpha   90.00
_cell.angle_beta   90.00
_cell.angle_gamma   90.00
#
_symmetry.space_group_name_H-M   'P 1'
#
loop_
_entity.id
_entity.type
_entity.pdbx_description
1 polymer ?
#
loop_
_entity_poly.entity_id
_entity_poly.type
_entity_poly.pdbx_seq_one_letter_code
_entity_poly.pdbx_strand_id
1 'polypeptide(L)'
;IMEMSFESAVSAMLARAPTFREFSVKCDPRPTYKILFEMMQYLQWQDGGAKGRPWIMKSPVHIGYLDILFEYFPDATVVHCHRDPVKTVPSFATTIQELRKTTTDDIDPVEVGQEWFEYWASLTDRYLAVRDSLPLDRIVNANFSEICDDPVAVIQRIYEKAGRKMTPEAIDGCKNYNESRPAHHWGEYSYTLEEYGLSEDAIKARFSEYLKIFG
;
A
#
# COMPACT_ATOMS: atom_id res chain seq x y z
N ILE A 1 -8.00 10.51 -4.29
CA ILE A 1 -7.40 11.36 -5.35
C ILE A 1 -7.24 10.57 -6.65
N MET A 2 -6.42 9.52 -6.68
CA MET A 2 -6.17 8.75 -7.90
C MET A 2 -7.44 8.17 -8.57
N GLU A 3 -8.48 7.84 -7.81
CA GLU A 3 -9.79 7.38 -8.35
C GLU A 3 -10.51 8.41 -9.24
N MET A 4 -10.20 9.70 -9.12
CA MET A 4 -10.80 10.74 -9.97
C MET A 4 -10.36 10.63 -11.44
N SER A 5 -9.36 9.79 -11.75
CA SER A 5 -8.96 9.44 -13.12
C SER A 5 -9.95 8.50 -13.83
N PHE A 6 -10.79 7.79 -13.08
CA PHE A 6 -11.57 6.65 -13.59
C PHE A 6 -10.73 5.52 -14.20
N GLU A 7 -9.43 5.45 -13.87
CA GLU A 7 -8.50 4.41 -14.33
C GLU A 7 -7.86 3.64 -13.15
N SER A 8 -8.20 4.02 -11.91
CA SER A 8 -7.63 3.39 -10.72
C SER A 8 -8.30 2.06 -10.42
N ALA A 9 -7.50 1.00 -10.28
CA ALA A 9 -7.97 -0.31 -9.81
C ALA A 9 -8.59 -0.26 -8.40
N VAL A 10 -8.35 0.81 -7.63
CA VAL A 10 -9.03 1.03 -6.33
C VAL A 10 -10.54 1.12 -6.51
N SER A 11 -11.05 1.65 -7.62
CA SER A 11 -12.50 1.69 -7.86
C SER A 11 -13.12 0.29 -7.99
N ALA A 12 -12.35 -0.72 -8.45
CA ALA A 12 -12.78 -2.12 -8.49
C ALA A 12 -12.77 -2.81 -7.09
N MET A 13 -12.22 -2.16 -6.06
CA MET A 13 -12.29 -2.64 -4.67
C MET A 13 -13.70 -2.49 -4.09
N LEU A 14 -14.42 -1.43 -4.50
CA LEU A 14 -15.72 -1.06 -3.93
C LEU A 14 -16.91 -1.82 -4.53
N ALA A 15 -16.74 -2.37 -5.74
CA ALA A 15 -17.79 -3.10 -6.45
C ALA A 15 -17.22 -4.29 -7.24
N ARG A 16 -18.04 -5.29 -7.52
CA ARG A 16 -17.67 -6.40 -8.41
C ARG A 16 -17.67 -5.92 -9.86
N ALA A 17 -16.50 -5.49 -10.36
CA ALA A 17 -16.33 -4.91 -11.69
C ALA A 17 -15.14 -5.53 -12.46
N PRO A 18 -15.19 -6.82 -12.82
CA PRO A 18 -14.05 -7.55 -13.38
C PRO A 18 -13.54 -6.96 -14.71
N THR A 19 -14.45 -6.48 -15.57
CA THR A 19 -14.09 -5.85 -16.85
C THR A 19 -13.40 -4.50 -16.66
N PHE A 20 -13.85 -3.72 -15.67
CA PHE A 20 -13.21 -2.46 -15.32
C PHE A 20 -11.83 -2.69 -14.69
N ARG A 21 -11.69 -3.69 -13.82
CA ARG A 21 -10.39 -4.08 -13.27
C ARG A 21 -9.42 -4.45 -14.39
N GLU A 22 -9.82 -5.35 -15.30
CA GLU A 22 -8.98 -5.75 -16.44
C GLU A 22 -8.56 -4.56 -17.30
N PHE A 23 -9.50 -3.64 -17.56
CA PHE A 23 -9.21 -2.38 -18.23
C PHE A 23 -8.16 -1.55 -17.47
N SER A 24 -8.36 -1.31 -16.18
CA SER A 24 -7.46 -0.49 -15.35
C SER A 24 -6.03 -1.02 -15.28
N VAL A 25 -5.84 -2.34 -15.19
CA VAL A 25 -4.49 -2.95 -15.14
C VAL A 25 -3.75 -2.80 -16.48
N LYS A 26 -4.46 -2.65 -17.60
CA LYS A 26 -3.87 -2.44 -18.93
C LYS A 26 -3.62 -0.97 -19.27
N CYS A 27 -4.18 -0.03 -18.52
CA CYS A 27 -3.98 1.39 -18.75
C CYS A 27 -2.55 1.81 -18.36
N ASP A 28 -2.01 2.81 -19.06
CA ASP A 28 -0.83 3.53 -18.56
C ASP A 28 -1.25 4.28 -17.30
N PRO A 29 -0.62 4.07 -16.12
CA PRO A 29 -1.02 4.76 -14.91
C PRO A 29 -0.49 6.21 -14.83
N ARG A 30 0.33 6.68 -15.77
CA ARG A 30 0.86 8.06 -15.79
C ARG A 30 -0.22 9.15 -15.69
N PRO A 31 -1.36 9.10 -16.42
CA PRO A 31 -2.44 10.07 -16.24
C PRO A 31 -2.98 10.11 -14.80
N THR A 32 -3.07 8.95 -14.14
CA THR A 32 -3.49 8.85 -12.73
C THR A 32 -2.48 9.52 -11.79
N TYR A 33 -1.18 9.30 -12.00
CA TYR A 33 -0.12 9.96 -11.22
C TYR A 33 -0.03 11.46 -11.50
N LYS A 34 -0.29 11.89 -12.73
CA LYS A 34 -0.40 13.32 -13.09
C LYS A 34 -1.52 14.00 -12.30
N ILE A 35 -2.71 13.40 -12.25
CA ILE A 35 -3.83 13.93 -11.45
C ILE A 35 -3.45 13.98 -9.98
N LEU A 36 -2.78 12.95 -9.45
CA LEU A 36 -2.29 12.97 -8.08
C LEU A 36 -1.36 14.18 -7.86
N PHE A 37 -0.32 14.31 -8.68
CA PHE A 37 0.66 15.39 -8.59
C PHE A 37 0.01 16.79 -8.64
N GLU A 38 -0.87 17.03 -9.62
CA GLU A 38 -1.56 18.32 -9.78
C GLU A 38 -2.51 18.61 -8.62
N MET A 39 -3.21 17.59 -8.10
CA MET A 39 -4.07 17.77 -6.93
C MET A 39 -3.25 18.12 -5.69
N MET A 40 -2.06 17.54 -5.51
CA MET A 40 -1.16 17.93 -4.42
C MET A 40 -0.72 19.38 -4.54
N GLN A 41 -0.38 19.84 -5.76
CA GLN A 41 -0.04 21.24 -6.01
C GLN A 41 -1.22 22.17 -5.72
N TYR A 42 -2.43 21.79 -6.14
CA TYR A 42 -3.65 22.54 -5.86
C TYR A 42 -3.92 22.67 -4.36
N LEU A 43 -3.85 21.56 -3.61
CA LEU A 43 -4.06 21.57 -2.16
C LEU A 43 -2.97 22.41 -1.45
N GLN A 44 -1.73 22.38 -1.93
CA GLN A 44 -0.66 23.22 -1.39
C GLN A 44 -0.93 24.71 -1.66
N TRP A 45 -1.44 25.05 -2.84
CA TRP A 45 -1.86 26.41 -3.16
C TRP A 45 -3.01 26.89 -2.27
N GLN A 46 -4.02 26.04 -2.03
CA GLN A 46 -5.12 26.35 -1.12
C GLN A 46 -4.65 26.58 0.33
N ASP A 47 -3.60 25.90 0.76
CA ASP A 47 -2.91 26.11 2.03
C ASP A 47 -1.93 27.32 1.98
N GLY A 48 -2.29 28.37 1.25
CA GLY A 48 -1.51 29.60 1.11
C GLY A 48 -0.15 29.44 0.44
N GLY A 49 0.11 28.33 -0.24
CA GLY A 49 1.41 28.01 -0.83
C GLY A 49 2.47 27.67 0.22
N ALA A 50 2.05 27.13 1.38
CA ALA A 50 2.95 26.76 2.47
C ALA A 50 4.15 25.92 1.97
N LYS A 51 5.35 26.29 2.41
CA LYS A 51 6.61 25.60 2.10
C LYS A 51 7.20 24.98 3.36
N GLY A 52 8.07 23.98 3.20
CA GLY A 52 8.80 23.34 4.30
C GLY A 52 8.04 22.21 5.01
N ARG A 53 6.72 22.11 4.81
CA ARG A 53 5.89 20.99 5.27
C ARG A 53 5.80 19.92 4.16
N PRO A 54 6.38 18.72 4.35
CA PRO A 54 6.35 17.69 3.33
C PRO A 54 4.97 17.04 3.27
N TRP A 55 4.62 16.50 2.11
CA TRP A 55 3.45 15.65 1.97
C TRP A 55 3.74 14.24 2.48
N ILE A 56 2.77 13.64 3.16
CA ILE A 56 2.78 12.23 3.54
C ILE A 56 1.60 11.58 2.86
N MET A 57 1.86 10.55 2.07
CA MET A 57 0.85 9.83 1.29
C MET A 57 0.97 8.33 1.54
N LYS A 58 -0.13 7.61 1.40
CA LYS A 58 -0.14 6.15 1.51
C LYS A 58 -1.17 5.57 0.53
N SER A 59 -0.69 4.71 -0.35
CA SER A 59 -1.53 3.75 -1.06
C SER A 59 -0.74 2.46 -1.30
N PRO A 60 -1.28 1.28 -0.95
CA PRO A 60 -0.57 0.02 -1.20
C PRO A 60 -0.35 -0.24 -2.69
N VAL A 61 -1.22 0.29 -3.57
CA VAL A 61 -1.09 0.09 -5.03
C VAL A 61 0.16 0.76 -5.61
N HIS A 62 0.77 1.73 -4.92
CA HIS A 62 1.99 2.38 -5.39
C HIS A 62 3.14 1.40 -5.59
N ILE A 63 3.16 0.27 -4.87
CA ILE A 63 4.29 -0.67 -4.93
C ILE A 63 4.54 -1.20 -6.34
N GLY A 64 3.48 -1.48 -7.10
CA GLY A 64 3.61 -1.94 -8.48
C GLY A 64 4.01 -0.84 -9.47
N TYR A 65 4.05 0.42 -9.06
CA TYR A 65 4.24 1.55 -9.96
C TYR A 65 5.29 2.54 -9.43
N LEU A 66 6.29 2.06 -8.68
CA LEU A 66 7.31 2.93 -8.09
C LEU A 66 8.19 3.62 -9.14
N ASP A 67 8.46 2.95 -10.26
CA ASP A 67 9.14 3.54 -11.43
C ASP A 67 8.44 4.84 -11.85
N ILE A 68 7.12 4.78 -11.99
CA ILE A 68 6.29 5.91 -12.40
C ILE A 68 6.10 6.91 -11.26
N LEU A 69 5.99 6.44 -10.01
CA LEU A 69 5.94 7.33 -8.85
C LEU A 69 7.18 8.24 -8.80
N PHE A 70 8.37 7.70 -9.06
CA PHE A 70 9.60 8.49 -9.10
C PHE A 70 9.71 9.42 -10.32
N GLU A 71 8.99 9.17 -11.41
CA GLU A 71 8.89 10.16 -12.51
C GLU A 71 8.22 11.46 -12.05
N TYR A 72 7.17 11.36 -11.22
CA TYR A 72 6.41 12.52 -10.72
C TYR A 72 6.94 13.08 -9.40
N PHE A 73 7.52 12.22 -8.55
CA PHE A 73 8.05 12.57 -7.24
C PHE A 73 9.51 12.09 -7.12
N PRO A 74 10.45 12.67 -7.89
CA PRO A 74 11.84 12.18 -7.97
C PRO A 74 12.62 12.30 -6.65
N ASP A 75 12.17 13.16 -5.74
CA ASP A 75 12.76 13.35 -4.42
C ASP A 75 12.01 12.61 -3.30
N ALA A 76 10.98 11.82 -3.63
CA ALA A 76 10.21 11.07 -2.66
C ALA A 76 11.09 10.12 -1.83
N THR A 77 10.78 10.03 -0.55
CA THR A 77 11.22 8.90 0.29
C THR A 77 10.06 7.91 0.34
N VAL A 78 10.30 6.69 -0.12
CA VAL A 78 9.29 5.63 -0.17
C VAL A 78 9.49 4.70 1.02
N VAL A 79 8.40 4.38 1.72
CA VAL A 79 8.40 3.35 2.77
C VAL A 79 7.73 2.12 2.20
N HIS A 80 8.50 1.04 2.02
CA HIS A 80 7.98 -0.25 1.60
C HIS A 80 7.76 -1.11 2.83
N CYS A 81 6.49 -1.29 3.20
CA CYS A 81 6.12 -2.12 4.34
C CYS A 81 6.00 -3.59 3.91
N HIS A 82 6.71 -4.47 4.60
CA HIS A 82 6.73 -5.91 4.32
C HIS A 82 5.94 -6.68 5.37
N ARG A 83 5.14 -7.65 4.91
CA ARG A 83 4.47 -8.62 5.78
C ARG A 83 4.26 -9.90 4.98
N ASP A 84 4.25 -11.03 5.69
CA ASP A 84 4.03 -12.35 5.10
C ASP A 84 2.78 -12.36 4.17
N PRO A 85 2.94 -12.70 2.87
CA PRO A 85 1.84 -12.82 1.92
C PRO A 85 0.74 -13.78 2.39
N VAL A 86 1.11 -14.85 3.11
CA VAL A 86 0.16 -15.83 3.66
C VAL A 86 -0.78 -15.18 4.67
N LYS A 87 -0.34 -14.10 5.33
CA LYS A 87 -1.16 -13.30 6.25
C LYS A 87 -1.85 -12.14 5.54
N THR A 88 -1.22 -11.48 4.57
CA THR A 88 -1.77 -10.25 3.98
C THR A 88 -2.83 -10.49 2.91
N VAL A 89 -2.66 -11.52 2.07
CA VAL A 89 -3.61 -11.83 0.98
C VAL A 89 -5.02 -12.11 1.52
N PRO A 90 -5.23 -13.06 2.44
CA PRO A 90 -6.56 -13.30 3.00
C PRO A 90 -7.08 -12.10 3.82
N SER A 91 -6.21 -11.40 4.56
CA SER A 91 -6.59 -10.15 5.27
C SER A 91 -7.17 -9.10 4.33
N PHE A 92 -6.60 -8.97 3.13
CA PHE A 92 -7.09 -8.03 2.13
C PHE A 92 -8.41 -8.51 1.52
N ALA A 93 -8.53 -9.80 1.21
CA ALA A 93 -9.77 -10.38 0.72
C ALA A 93 -10.94 -10.15 1.69
N THR A 94 -10.72 -10.31 2.99
CA THR A 94 -11.71 -9.97 4.04
C THR A 94 -12.08 -8.50 4.01
N THR A 95 -11.10 -7.60 3.89
CA THR A 95 -11.36 -6.16 3.81
C THR A 95 -12.22 -5.81 2.59
N ILE A 96 -11.95 -6.42 1.43
CA ILE A 96 -12.74 -6.20 0.23
C ILE A 96 -14.15 -6.77 0.36
N GLN A 97 -14.29 -7.96 0.94
CA GLN A 97 -15.61 -8.54 1.20
C GLN A 97 -16.46 -7.60 2.07
N GLU A 98 -15.91 -7.09 3.18
CA GLU A 98 -16.62 -6.15 4.05
C GLU A 98 -16.95 -4.82 3.34
N LEU A 99 -16.04 -4.32 2.50
CA LEU A 99 -16.33 -3.13 1.68
C LEU A 99 -17.47 -3.38 0.69
N ARG A 100 -17.47 -4.51 -0.01
CA ARG A 100 -18.50 -4.85 -1.01
C ARG A 100 -19.88 -5.05 -0.36
N LYS A 101 -19.96 -5.53 0.88
CA LYS A 101 -21.22 -5.64 1.65
C LYS A 101 -21.97 -4.32 1.79
N THR A 102 -21.30 -3.17 1.62
CA THR A 102 -21.97 -1.85 1.63
C THR A 102 -22.78 -1.55 0.37
N THR A 103 -22.58 -2.32 -0.71
CA THR A 103 -23.20 -2.07 -2.02
C THR A 103 -23.94 -3.27 -2.60
N THR A 104 -23.70 -4.48 -2.09
CA THR A 104 -24.34 -5.72 -2.54
C THR A 104 -24.37 -6.77 -1.42
N ASP A 105 -25.41 -7.61 -1.41
CA ASP A 105 -25.49 -8.81 -0.57
C ASP A 105 -24.95 -10.06 -1.29
N ASP A 106 -24.77 -9.99 -2.61
CA ASP A 106 -24.27 -11.09 -3.45
C ASP A 106 -22.74 -10.99 -3.58
N ILE A 107 -22.03 -11.76 -2.74
CA ILE A 107 -20.56 -11.81 -2.69
C ILE A 107 -20.12 -13.25 -2.56
N ASP A 108 -19.32 -13.73 -3.51
CA ASP A 108 -18.60 -14.99 -3.43
C ASP A 108 -17.20 -14.76 -2.81
N PRO A 109 -16.93 -15.25 -1.59
CA PRO A 109 -15.62 -15.09 -0.95
C PRO A 109 -14.49 -15.75 -1.74
N VAL A 110 -14.74 -16.87 -2.42
CA VAL A 110 -13.73 -17.57 -3.23
C VAL A 110 -13.34 -16.73 -4.44
N GLU A 111 -14.33 -16.11 -5.11
CA GLU A 111 -14.08 -15.18 -6.20
C GLU A 111 -13.23 -13.97 -5.73
N VAL A 112 -13.59 -13.36 -4.59
CA VAL A 112 -12.84 -12.24 -4.01
C VAL A 112 -11.41 -12.65 -3.67
N GLY A 113 -11.23 -13.83 -3.06
CA GLY A 113 -9.93 -14.38 -2.71
C GLY A 113 -9.01 -14.49 -3.92
N GLN A 114 -9.47 -15.17 -4.97
CA GLN A 114 -8.70 -15.38 -6.20
C GLN A 114 -8.43 -14.06 -6.94
N GLU A 115 -9.42 -13.16 -7.01
CA GLU A 115 -9.30 -11.86 -7.66
C GLU A 115 -8.14 -11.04 -7.07
N TRP A 116 -8.11 -10.90 -5.74
CA TRP A 116 -7.11 -10.06 -5.07
C TRP A 116 -5.78 -10.78 -4.87
N PHE A 117 -5.78 -12.11 -4.76
CA PHE A 117 -4.56 -12.89 -4.81
C PHE A 117 -3.77 -12.63 -6.10
N GLU A 118 -4.41 -12.77 -7.26
CA GLU A 118 -3.71 -12.56 -8.53
C GLU A 118 -3.36 -11.09 -8.75
N TYR A 119 -4.21 -10.15 -8.34
CA TYR A 119 -3.92 -8.72 -8.44
C TYR A 119 -2.65 -8.33 -7.66
N TRP A 120 -2.53 -8.75 -6.39
CA TRP A 120 -1.37 -8.41 -5.58
C TRP A 120 -0.11 -9.13 -6.04
N ALA A 121 -0.24 -10.36 -6.53
CA ALA A 121 0.87 -11.09 -7.10
C ALA A 121 1.39 -10.39 -8.37
N SER A 122 0.50 -9.99 -9.28
CA SER A 122 0.85 -9.23 -10.48
C SER A 122 1.53 -7.88 -10.18
N LEU A 123 1.05 -7.12 -9.18
CA LEU A 123 1.73 -5.88 -8.77
C LEU A 123 3.11 -6.14 -8.16
N THR A 124 3.27 -7.25 -7.43
CA THR A 124 4.55 -7.66 -6.86
C THR A 124 5.54 -8.05 -7.95
N ASP A 125 5.10 -8.80 -8.96
CA ASP A 125 5.93 -9.13 -10.13
C ASP A 125 6.40 -7.86 -10.84
N ARG A 126 5.50 -6.90 -11.03
CA ARG A 126 5.84 -5.61 -11.64
C ARG A 126 6.87 -4.85 -10.81
N TYR A 127 6.71 -4.79 -9.49
CA TYR A 127 7.70 -4.20 -8.58
C TYR A 127 9.07 -4.88 -8.74
N LEU A 128 9.12 -6.21 -8.67
CA LEU A 128 10.35 -6.98 -8.77
C LEU A 128 11.04 -6.77 -10.12
N ALA A 129 10.28 -6.67 -11.21
CA ALA A 129 10.81 -6.43 -12.55
C ALA A 129 11.52 -5.08 -12.69
N VAL A 130 11.08 -4.03 -11.97
CA VAL A 130 11.68 -2.69 -12.05
C VAL A 130 12.61 -2.36 -10.89
N ARG A 131 12.57 -3.14 -9.80
CA ARG A 131 13.26 -2.87 -8.53
C ARG A 131 14.70 -2.39 -8.69
N ASP A 132 15.51 -3.10 -9.48
CA ASP A 132 16.94 -2.83 -9.60
C ASP A 132 17.26 -1.55 -10.39
N SER A 133 16.25 -0.97 -11.06
CA SER A 133 16.34 0.34 -11.72
C SER A 133 15.88 1.50 -10.83
N LEU A 134 15.24 1.22 -9.69
CA LEU A 134 14.74 2.23 -8.77
C LEU A 134 15.87 2.85 -7.94
N PRO A 135 15.71 4.09 -7.45
CA PRO A 135 16.62 4.69 -6.48
C PRO A 135 16.46 4.01 -5.11
N LEU A 136 17.11 2.85 -4.92
CA LEU A 136 17.01 2.07 -3.67
C LEU A 136 17.52 2.86 -2.44
N ASP A 137 18.37 3.86 -2.65
CA ASP A 137 18.80 4.82 -1.63
C ASP A 137 17.67 5.74 -1.15
N ARG A 138 16.50 5.74 -1.81
CA ARG A 138 15.27 6.46 -1.41
C ARG A 138 14.18 5.56 -0.83
N ILE A 139 14.39 4.25 -0.80
CA ILE A 139 13.42 3.28 -0.27
C ILE A 139 13.85 2.83 1.14
N VAL A 140 12.94 2.95 2.09
CA VAL A 140 13.05 2.38 3.44
C VAL A 140 12.19 1.13 3.49
N ASN A 141 12.81 -0.03 3.65
CA ASN A 141 12.10 -1.28 3.90
C ASN A 141 11.78 -1.35 5.40
N ALA A 142 10.53 -1.68 5.74
CA ALA A 142 10.08 -1.82 7.12
C ALA A 142 9.23 -3.08 7.26
N ASN A 143 9.73 -4.06 8.01
CA ASN A 143 8.95 -5.25 8.30
C ASN A 143 7.83 -4.95 9.29
N PHE A 144 6.72 -5.66 9.16
CA PHE A 144 5.58 -5.49 10.06
C PHE A 144 5.95 -5.71 11.52
N SER A 145 6.82 -6.68 11.83
CA SER A 145 7.33 -6.89 13.19
C SER A 145 8.10 -5.69 13.71
N GLU A 146 9.00 -5.10 12.91
CA GLU A 146 9.73 -3.88 13.31
C GLU A 146 8.78 -2.71 13.60
N ILE A 147 7.72 -2.57 12.80
CA ILE A 147 6.70 -1.52 12.99
C ILE A 147 5.90 -1.77 14.28
N CYS A 148 5.58 -3.03 14.59
CA CYS A 148 4.85 -3.40 15.80
C CYS A 148 5.70 -3.25 17.07
N ASP A 149 6.99 -3.60 16.98
CA ASP A 149 7.91 -3.63 18.12
C ASP A 149 8.37 -2.22 18.52
N ASP A 150 8.82 -1.41 17.54
CA ASP A 150 9.26 -0.03 17.77
C ASP A 150 8.95 0.87 16.54
N PRO A 151 7.71 1.40 16.44
CA PRO A 151 7.35 2.27 15.34
C PRO A 151 8.16 3.58 15.34
N VAL A 152 8.66 4.05 16.50
CA VAL A 152 9.44 5.28 16.59
C VAL A 152 10.81 5.10 15.93
N ALA A 153 11.45 3.95 16.12
CA ALA A 153 12.69 3.61 15.43
C ALA A 153 12.50 3.54 13.90
N VAL A 154 11.38 2.98 13.43
CA VAL A 154 11.06 2.98 11.99
C VAL A 154 10.91 4.41 11.46
N ILE A 155 10.18 5.27 12.17
CA ILE A 155 9.99 6.68 11.80
C ILE A 155 11.32 7.44 11.77
N GLN A 156 12.23 7.19 12.71
CA GLN A 156 13.56 7.79 12.71
C GLN A 156 14.35 7.45 11.43
N ARG A 157 14.35 6.18 11.01
CA ARG A 157 14.97 5.77 9.72
C ARG A 157 14.37 6.49 8.52
N ILE A 158 13.05 6.69 8.52
CA ILE A 158 12.35 7.44 7.46
C ILE A 158 12.82 8.89 7.42
N TYR A 159 12.93 9.55 8.57
CA TYR A 159 13.44 10.92 8.68
C TYR A 159 14.88 11.03 8.17
N GLU A 160 15.76 10.12 8.61
CA GLU A 160 17.17 10.09 8.19
C GLU A 160 17.29 9.93 6.67
N LYS A 161 16.54 8.98 6.08
CA LYS A 161 16.49 8.74 4.63
C LYS A 161 15.99 9.97 3.87
N ALA A 162 15.02 10.68 4.44
CA ALA A 162 14.49 11.93 3.89
C ALA A 162 15.42 13.14 4.12
N GLY A 163 16.60 12.96 4.72
CA GLY A 163 17.54 14.05 5.04
C GLY A 163 17.00 15.02 6.10
N ARG A 164 16.13 14.54 6.99
CA ARG A 164 15.44 15.32 8.01
C ARG A 164 15.82 14.83 9.41
N LYS A 165 15.72 15.73 10.38
CA LYS A 165 15.87 15.40 11.80
C LYS A 165 14.51 15.42 12.48
N MET A 166 14.23 14.42 13.30
CA MET A 166 13.07 14.47 14.20
C MET A 166 13.36 15.49 15.30
N THR A 167 12.35 16.28 15.65
CA THR A 167 12.42 17.15 16.83
C THR A 167 11.99 16.34 18.08
N PRO A 168 12.38 16.76 19.29
CA PRO A 168 11.90 16.14 20.52
C PRO A 168 10.37 16.07 20.59
N GLU A 169 9.69 17.13 20.16
CA GLU A 169 8.23 17.20 20.16
C GLU A 169 7.61 16.18 19.20
N ALA A 170 8.23 15.94 18.03
CA ALA A 170 7.78 14.93 17.09
C ALA A 170 7.94 13.50 17.67
N ILE A 171 9.07 13.25 18.35
CA ILE A 171 9.33 11.96 19.01
C ILE A 171 8.28 11.70 20.10
N ASP A 172 8.03 12.69 20.95
CA ASP A 172 7.04 12.59 22.02
C ASP A 172 5.63 12.42 21.46
N GLY A 173 5.29 13.13 20.37
CA GLY A 173 4.03 12.97 19.65
C GLY A 173 3.83 11.53 19.15
N CYS A 174 4.86 10.92 18.56
CA CYS A 174 4.81 9.53 18.11
C CYS A 174 4.62 8.54 19.27
N LYS A 175 5.36 8.72 20.38
CA LYS A 175 5.24 7.87 21.58
C LYS A 175 3.85 7.96 22.20
N ASN A 176 3.37 9.18 22.41
CA ASN A 176 2.04 9.43 22.98
C ASN A 176 0.94 8.80 22.12
N TYR A 177 1.05 8.92 20.79
CA TYR A 177 0.09 8.29 19.88
C TYR A 177 0.10 6.77 20.04
N ASN A 178 1.28 6.14 20.08
CA ASN A 178 1.42 4.69 20.22
C ASN A 178 0.88 4.18 21.56
N GLU A 179 1.18 4.86 22.66
CA GLU A 179 0.70 4.52 24.01
C GLU A 179 -0.83 4.67 24.13
N SER A 180 -1.42 5.64 23.44
CA SER A 180 -2.88 5.88 23.46
C SER A 180 -3.70 4.82 22.69
N ARG A 181 -3.04 3.95 21.91
CA ARG A 181 -3.68 2.98 21.02
C ARG A 181 -2.96 1.63 21.06
N PRO A 182 -3.14 0.85 22.16
CA PRO A 182 -2.50 -0.45 22.27
C PRO A 182 -2.93 -1.42 21.15
N ALA A 183 -2.11 -2.43 20.91
CA ALA A 183 -2.41 -3.49 19.94
C ALA A 183 -3.81 -4.07 20.15
N HIS A 184 -4.48 -4.46 19.06
CA HIS A 184 -5.86 -4.98 19.06
C HIS A 184 -6.94 -3.99 19.54
N HIS A 185 -6.68 -2.68 19.51
CA HIS A 185 -7.69 -1.66 19.82
C HIS A 185 -9.03 -1.83 19.07
N TRP A 186 -9.01 -2.46 17.89
CA TRP A 186 -10.18 -2.71 17.03
C TRP A 186 -10.66 -4.17 17.03
N GLY A 187 -10.16 -5.01 17.94
CA GLY A 187 -10.50 -6.43 18.06
C GLY A 187 -9.62 -7.37 17.24
N GLU A 188 -9.96 -8.66 17.29
CA GLU A 188 -9.34 -9.72 16.48
C GLU A 188 -10.31 -10.13 15.37
N TYR A 189 -9.83 -10.13 14.14
CA TYR A 189 -10.55 -10.68 13.00
C TYR A 189 -9.94 -12.04 12.68
N SER A 190 -10.78 -13.07 12.62
CA SER A 190 -10.35 -14.41 12.19
C SER A 190 -10.90 -14.70 10.81
N TYR A 191 -10.06 -15.31 9.99
CA TYR A 191 -10.38 -15.82 8.67
C TYR A 191 -9.48 -17.03 8.41
N THR A 192 -9.91 -17.88 7.51
CA THR A 192 -9.13 -19.02 7.02
C THR A 192 -8.77 -18.80 5.55
N LEU A 193 -7.72 -19.47 5.07
CA LEU A 193 -7.35 -19.38 3.65
C LEU A 193 -8.42 -20.07 2.79
N GLU A 194 -8.99 -21.15 3.30
CA GLU A 194 -9.97 -22.01 2.67
C GLU A 194 -11.29 -21.27 2.37
N GLU A 195 -11.72 -20.36 3.25
CA GLU A 195 -12.88 -19.48 3.02
C GLU A 195 -12.76 -18.68 1.73
N TYR A 196 -11.54 -18.29 1.35
CA TYR A 196 -11.23 -17.53 0.15
C TYR A 196 -10.73 -18.41 -1.00
N GLY A 197 -10.80 -19.74 -0.86
CA GLY A 197 -10.29 -20.71 -1.83
C GLY A 197 -8.78 -20.63 -2.04
N LEU A 198 -8.04 -20.17 -1.03
CA LEU A 198 -6.58 -20.03 -1.05
C LEU A 198 -5.91 -21.18 -0.31
N SER A 199 -4.64 -21.42 -0.61
CA SER A 199 -3.78 -22.31 0.18
C SER A 199 -2.42 -21.67 0.43
N GLU A 200 -1.81 -22.01 1.56
CA GLU A 200 -0.50 -21.49 1.94
C GLU A 200 0.56 -21.81 0.88
N ASP A 201 0.57 -23.05 0.37
CA ASP A 201 1.51 -23.49 -0.66
C ASP A 201 1.36 -22.70 -1.97
N ALA A 202 0.12 -22.43 -2.40
CA ALA A 202 -0.12 -21.64 -3.61
C ALA A 202 0.36 -20.19 -3.44
N ILE A 203 0.12 -19.58 -2.28
CA ILE A 203 0.60 -18.23 -1.98
C ILE A 203 2.13 -18.20 -1.95
N LYS A 204 2.77 -19.10 -1.20
CA LYS A 204 4.24 -19.15 -1.13
C LYS A 204 4.89 -19.38 -2.48
N ALA A 205 4.30 -20.24 -3.31
CA ALA A 205 4.79 -20.47 -4.67
C ALA A 205 4.67 -19.20 -5.53
N ARG A 206 3.50 -18.54 -5.52
CA ARG A 206 3.24 -17.34 -6.33
C ARG A 206 4.07 -16.12 -5.92
N PHE A 207 4.40 -16.01 -4.63
CA PHE A 207 5.23 -14.93 -4.06
C PHE A 207 6.69 -15.34 -3.81
N SER A 208 7.14 -16.46 -4.38
CA SER A 208 8.46 -17.04 -4.06
C SER A 208 9.64 -16.09 -4.32
N GLU A 209 9.65 -15.36 -5.43
CA GLU A 209 10.72 -14.37 -5.72
C GLU A 209 10.72 -13.21 -4.72
N TYR A 210 9.54 -12.74 -4.30
CA TYR A 210 9.44 -11.73 -3.24
C TYR A 210 9.97 -12.25 -1.91
N LEU A 211 9.61 -13.49 -1.54
CA LEU A 211 10.06 -14.12 -0.30
C LEU A 211 11.57 -14.41 -0.28
N LYS A 212 12.20 -14.64 -1.43
CA LYS A 212 13.68 -14.76 -1.49
C LYS A 212 14.41 -13.48 -1.10
N ILE A 213 13.78 -12.32 -1.32
CA ILE A 213 14.38 -11.00 -1.09
C ILE A 213 13.97 -10.42 0.27
N PHE A 214 12.71 -10.63 0.68
CA PHE A 214 12.10 -9.97 1.83
C PHE A 214 11.46 -10.94 2.85
N GLY A 215 11.57 -12.25 2.65
CA GLY A 215 11.04 -13.28 3.55
C GLY A 215 11.99 -13.67 4.67
#